data_AF-A0A536YGA0-F1
#
_entry.id   AF-A0A536YGA0-F1
#
_cell.length_a   1.000
_cell.length_b   1.000
_cell.length_c   1.000
_cell.angle_alpha   90.00
_cell.angle_beta   90.00
_cell.angle_gamma   90.00
#
_symmetry.space_group_name_H-M   'P 1'
#
loop_
_entity.id
_entity.type
_entity.pdbx_description
1 polymer ?
#
loop_
_entity_poly.entity_id
_entity_poly.type
_entity_poly.pdbx_seq_one_letter_code
_entity_poly.pdbx_strand_id
1 'polypeptide(L)'
;FMRILGGDFARHYSGRMVNIHPSLLPAFPGLHTHRRALREGVKLHGCTVHFVTPQVDHGPIIAQAAVPVHARDTEMTLAARVLHQEHRVYPLAIRWFIEGRLAVENGIVRVDGSDVRQALLVEE
;
A
#
# COMPACT_ATOMS: atom_id res chain seq x y z
N PHE A 1 -2.50 -0.17 -12.34
CA PHE A 1 -2.78 -0.97 -13.56
C PHE A 1 -4.09 -1.71 -13.34
N MET A 2 -5.12 -1.48 -14.15
CA MET A 2 -6.49 -1.94 -13.85
C MET A 2 -6.85 -3.24 -14.56
N ARG A 3 -6.09 -4.31 -14.32
CA ARG A 3 -6.36 -5.65 -14.83
C ARG A 3 -5.78 -6.69 -13.88
N ILE A 4 -6.56 -7.74 -13.58
CA ILE A 4 -6.08 -8.88 -12.80
C ILE A 4 -5.05 -9.64 -13.64
N LEU A 5 -3.86 -9.84 -13.07
CA LEU A 5 -2.80 -10.62 -13.66
C LEU A 5 -3.04 -12.11 -13.37
N GLY A 6 -2.86 -12.97 -14.38
CA GLY A 6 -3.00 -14.41 -14.22
C GLY A 6 -2.00 -14.98 -13.20
N GLY A 7 -2.38 -16.08 -12.54
CA GLY A 7 -1.55 -16.67 -11.48
C GLY A 7 -0.13 -17.05 -11.92
N ASP A 8 0.03 -17.55 -13.15
CA ASP A 8 1.36 -17.88 -13.71
C ASP A 8 2.23 -16.65 -13.91
N PHE A 9 1.63 -15.54 -14.36
CA PHE A 9 2.34 -14.27 -14.53
C PHE A 9 2.80 -13.72 -13.18
N ALA A 10 1.92 -13.74 -12.16
CA ALA A 10 2.27 -13.31 -10.81
C ALA A 10 3.38 -14.18 -10.19
N ARG A 11 3.34 -15.51 -10.40
CA ARG A 11 4.40 -16.43 -9.95
C ARG A 11 5.73 -16.19 -10.66
N HIS A 12 5.72 -15.95 -11.96
CA HIS A 12 6.94 -15.69 -12.74
C HIS A 12 7.73 -14.50 -12.19
N TYR A 13 7.03 -13.46 -11.72
CA TYR A 13 7.63 -12.25 -11.14
C TYR A 13 7.56 -12.21 -9.60
N SER A 14 7.43 -13.36 -8.94
CA SER A 14 7.40 -13.42 -7.47
C SER A 14 8.63 -12.74 -6.87
N GLY A 15 8.40 -11.91 -5.84
CA GLY A 15 9.44 -11.10 -5.20
C GLY A 15 10.01 -9.96 -6.06
N ARG A 16 9.51 -9.74 -7.28
CA ARG A 16 10.01 -8.72 -8.23
C ARG A 16 8.93 -7.77 -8.75
N MET A 17 7.68 -7.97 -8.35
CA MET A 17 6.55 -7.16 -8.75
C MET A 17 5.98 -6.44 -7.54
N VAL A 18 5.91 -5.12 -7.62
CA VAL A 18 5.40 -4.25 -6.57
C VAL A 18 4.15 -3.54 -7.08
N ASN A 19 3.17 -3.38 -6.20
CA ASN A 19 1.97 -2.61 -6.46
C ASN A 19 1.72 -1.63 -5.30
N ILE A 20 1.03 -0.53 -5.59
CA ILE A 20 0.47 0.36 -4.59
C ILE A 20 -1.05 0.27 -4.63
N HIS A 21 -1.67 0.18 -3.45
CA HIS A 21 -3.10 0.04 -3.28
C HIS A 21 -3.65 1.16 -2.37
N PRO A 22 -4.74 1.86 -2.75
CA PRO A 22 -5.25 3.03 -2.03
C PRO A 22 -6.07 2.65 -0.78
N SER A 23 -5.52 1.81 0.09
CA SER A 23 -6.04 1.58 1.44
C SER A 23 -4.94 1.07 2.39
N LEU A 24 -5.25 1.04 3.69
CA LEU A 24 -4.43 0.37 4.71
C LEU A 24 -4.75 -1.13 4.71
N LEU A 25 -4.13 -1.90 3.81
CA LEU A 25 -4.31 -3.35 3.76
C LEU A 25 -3.95 -3.98 5.12
N PRO A 26 -4.67 -5.03 5.55
CA PRO A 26 -5.64 -5.84 4.78
C PRO A 26 -7.06 -5.24 4.68
N ALA A 27 -7.31 -4.04 5.21
CA ALA A 27 -8.61 -3.40 5.07
C ALA A 27 -8.85 -2.95 3.62
N PHE A 28 -10.09 -3.09 3.14
CA PHE A 28 -10.52 -2.60 1.82
C PHE A 28 -9.70 -3.11 0.62
N PRO A 29 -9.49 -4.43 0.41
CA PRO A 29 -8.95 -4.93 -0.86
C PRO A 29 -9.93 -4.64 -2.01
N GLY A 30 -9.42 -4.52 -3.24
CA GLY A 30 -10.21 -4.24 -4.43
C GLY A 30 -10.68 -2.78 -4.57
N LEU A 31 -11.75 -2.55 -5.32
CA LEU A 31 -12.14 -1.22 -5.81
C LEU A 31 -12.86 -0.34 -4.77
N HIS A 32 -12.99 0.95 -5.09
CA HIS A 32 -13.77 1.94 -4.33
C HIS A 32 -13.38 2.03 -2.84
N THR A 33 -12.08 1.96 -2.55
CA THR A 33 -11.53 1.99 -1.19
C THR A 33 -11.97 3.21 -0.40
N HIS A 34 -11.83 4.41 -0.99
CA HIS A 34 -12.18 5.68 -0.35
C HIS A 34 -13.68 5.78 -0.02
N ARG A 35 -14.55 5.39 -0.96
CA ARG A 35 -16.01 5.35 -0.74
C ARG A 35 -16.37 4.41 0.41
N ARG A 36 -15.78 3.22 0.44
CA ARG A 36 -16.02 2.24 1.52
C ARG A 36 -15.52 2.76 2.87
N ALA A 37 -14.33 3.37 2.91
CA ALA A 37 -13.77 3.97 4.11
C ALA A 37 -14.71 5.06 4.69
N LEU A 38 -15.19 5.98 3.85
CA LEU A 38 -16.14 7.02 4.28
C LEU A 38 -17.46 6.43 4.78
N ARG A 39 -18.01 5.44 4.06
CA ARG A 39 -19.26 4.77 4.43
C ARG A 39 -19.15 4.02 5.77
N GLU A 40 -18.01 3.39 6.03
CA GLU A 40 -17.76 2.67 7.28
C GLU A 40 -17.34 3.59 8.43
N GLY A 41 -17.08 4.87 8.15
CA GLY A 41 -16.82 5.88 9.16
C GLY A 41 -15.48 5.74 9.87
N VAL A 42 -14.50 5.07 9.24
CA VAL A 42 -13.14 4.91 9.77
C VAL A 42 -12.50 6.26 10.01
N LYS A 43 -11.60 6.36 11.00
CA LYS A 43 -10.90 7.61 11.35
C LYS A 43 -9.53 7.73 10.70
N LEU A 44 -9.00 6.61 10.21
CA LEU A 44 -7.75 6.51 9.48
C LEU A 44 -7.98 5.73 8.19
N HIS A 45 -7.40 6.22 7.12
CA HIS A 45 -7.30 5.56 5.82
C HIS A 45 -5.87 5.73 5.30
N GLY A 46 -5.58 5.37 4.05
CA GLY A 46 -4.20 5.44 3.58
C GLY A 46 -3.94 4.70 2.29
N CYS A 47 -2.66 4.39 2.05
CA CYS A 47 -2.21 3.53 0.96
C CYS A 47 -1.18 2.51 1.47
N THR A 48 -1.05 1.42 0.71
CA THR A 48 -0.12 0.32 1.00
C THR A 48 0.68 -0.04 -0.24
N VAL A 49 2.00 -0.08 -0.11
CA VAL A 49 2.89 -0.67 -1.11
C VAL A 49 3.18 -2.11 -0.70
N HIS A 50 3.00 -3.06 -1.61
CA HIS A 50 3.17 -4.48 -1.33
C HIS A 50 3.72 -5.24 -2.53
N PHE A 51 4.29 -6.42 -2.28
CA PHE A 51 4.62 -7.36 -3.35
C PHE A 51 3.33 -7.96 -3.94
N VAL A 52 3.29 -8.14 -5.26
CA VAL A 52 2.16 -8.78 -5.93
C VAL A 52 2.23 -10.30 -5.74
N THR A 53 1.09 -10.91 -5.42
CA THR A 53 0.91 -12.36 -5.37
C THR A 53 -0.29 -12.75 -6.24
N PRO A 54 -0.54 -14.06 -6.48
CA PRO A 54 -1.77 -14.48 -7.17
C PRO A 54 -3.06 -14.09 -6.45
N GLN A 55 -3.00 -13.80 -5.14
CA GLN A 55 -4.12 -13.25 -4.39
C GLN A 55 -4.09 -11.72 -4.48
N VAL A 56 -5.18 -11.15 -5.01
CA VAL A 56 -5.34 -9.71 -5.26
C VAL A 56 -5.22 -8.94 -3.94
N ASP A 57 -4.30 -7.97 -3.88
CA ASP A 57 -4.09 -7.09 -2.71
C ASP A 57 -3.77 -7.83 -1.38
N HIS A 58 -3.13 -9.01 -1.45
CA HIS A 58 -2.82 -9.87 -0.29
C HIS A 58 -1.33 -10.17 -0.08
N GLY A 59 -0.43 -9.51 -0.81
CA GLY A 59 1.00 -9.82 -0.70
C GLY A 59 1.71 -9.14 0.47
N PRO A 60 2.97 -9.54 0.75
CA PRO A 60 3.79 -8.95 1.80
C PRO A 60 3.89 -7.42 1.66
N ILE A 61 3.57 -6.72 2.75
CA ILE A 61 3.53 -5.25 2.82
C ILE A 61 4.95 -4.70 2.98
N ILE A 62 5.34 -3.77 2.11
CA ILE A 62 6.65 -3.11 2.12
C ILE A 62 6.58 -1.79 2.91
N ALA A 63 5.55 -0.99 2.66
CA ALA A 63 5.38 0.32 3.29
C ALA A 63 3.89 0.69 3.34
N GLN A 64 3.52 1.51 4.31
CA GLN A 64 2.19 2.10 4.41
C GLN A 64 2.28 3.59 4.70
N ALA A 65 1.26 4.32 4.27
CA ALA A 65 1.03 5.68 4.77
C ALA A 65 -0.41 5.81 5.24
N ALA A 66 -0.59 6.37 6.43
CA ALA A 66 -1.87 6.65 7.02
C ALA A 66 -2.21 8.13 6.92
N VAL A 67 -3.49 8.42 6.66
CA VAL A 67 -4.06 9.76 6.61
C VAL A 67 -5.33 9.81 7.44
N PRO A 68 -5.64 10.94 8.11
CA PRO A 68 -6.89 11.11 8.82
C PRO A 68 -8.07 11.16 7.84
N VAL A 69 -9.22 10.66 8.30
CA VAL A 69 -10.52 10.87 7.64
C VAL A 69 -11.29 11.93 8.42
N HIS A 70 -11.48 13.09 7.81
CA HIS A 70 -12.17 14.21 8.44
C HIS A 70 -13.69 14.09 8.27
N ALA A 71 -14.44 14.69 9.20
CA ALA A 71 -15.90 14.59 9.24
C ALA A 71 -16.61 15.12 7.98
N ARG A 72 -15.95 15.99 7.20
CA ARG A 72 -16.49 16.59 5.97
C ARG A 72 -15.80 16.10 4.71
N ASP A 73 -15.01 15.03 4.81
CA ASP A 73 -14.36 14.47 3.62
C ASP A 73 -15.39 13.95 2.62
N THR A 74 -15.09 14.20 1.36
CA THR A 74 -15.71 13.55 0.21
C THR A 74 -14.78 12.46 -0.31
N GLU A 75 -15.29 11.60 -1.21
CA GLU A 75 -14.44 10.60 -1.88
C GLU A 75 -13.24 11.26 -2.57
N MET A 76 -13.45 12.44 -3.17
CA MET A 76 -12.41 13.20 -3.86
C MET A 76 -11.36 13.80 -2.92
N THR A 77 -11.77 14.39 -1.79
CA THR A 77 -10.81 15.01 -0.85
C THR A 77 -9.98 13.95 -0.13
N LEU A 78 -10.59 12.82 0.24
CA LEU A 78 -9.86 11.68 0.80
C LEU A 78 -8.90 11.06 -0.22
N ALA A 79 -9.34 10.87 -1.47
CA ALA A 79 -8.49 10.34 -2.54
C ALA A 79 -7.28 11.24 -2.80
N ALA A 80 -7.48 12.56 -2.85
CA ALA A 80 -6.37 13.51 -3.06
C ALA A 80 -5.33 13.45 -1.94
N ARG A 81 -5.77 13.31 -0.67
CA ARG A 81 -4.88 13.15 0.48
C ARG A 81 -4.09 11.84 0.42
N VAL A 82 -4.77 10.73 0.10
CA VAL A 82 -4.11 9.43 -0.10
C VAL A 82 -3.10 9.49 -1.23
N LEU A 83 -3.46 10.07 -2.39
CA LEU A 83 -2.58 10.20 -3.55
C LEU A 83 -1.30 10.99 -3.23
N HIS A 84 -1.40 12.04 -2.39
CA HIS A 84 -0.22 12.76 -1.94
C HIS A 84 0.76 11.84 -1.19
N GLN A 85 0.25 10.96 -0.33
CA GLN A 85 1.09 9.98 0.36
C GLN A 85 1.61 8.89 -0.58
N GLU A 86 0.83 8.44 -1.57
CA GLU A 86 1.27 7.47 -2.59
C GLU A 86 2.52 7.94 -3.32
N HIS A 87 2.56 9.22 -3.71
CA HIS A 87 3.73 9.84 -4.33
C HIS A 87 4.98 9.87 -3.45
N ARG A 88 4.84 9.66 -2.13
CA ARG A 88 5.96 9.60 -1.17
C ARG A 88 6.37 8.17 -0.89
N VAL A 89 5.44 7.30 -0.54
CA VAL A 89 5.76 5.92 -0.14
C VAL A 89 6.15 5.04 -1.31
N TYR A 90 5.58 5.26 -2.50
CA TYR A 90 5.88 4.38 -3.63
C TYR A 90 7.35 4.51 -4.08
N PRO A 91 7.89 5.73 -4.31
CA PRO A 91 9.30 5.87 -4.66
C PRO A 91 10.25 5.40 -3.56
N LEU A 92 9.88 5.54 -2.28
CA LEU A 92 10.66 5.05 -1.16
C LEU A 92 10.78 3.52 -1.16
N ALA A 93 9.65 2.83 -1.30
CA ALA A 93 9.61 1.38 -1.39
C ALA A 93 10.39 0.84 -2.60
N ILE A 94 10.26 1.49 -3.76
CA ILE A 94 11.01 1.15 -4.97
C ILE A 94 12.52 1.38 -4.77
N ARG A 95 12.92 2.44 -4.07
CA ARG A 95 14.33 2.66 -3.72
C ARG A 95 14.89 1.52 -2.89
N TRP A 96 14.20 1.11 -1.82
CA TRP A 96 14.64 -0.02 -1.00
C TRP A 96 14.72 -1.32 -1.79
N PHE A 97 13.78 -1.53 -2.72
CA PHE A 97 13.81 -2.68 -3.61
C PHE A 97 15.06 -2.67 -4.51
N ILE A 98 15.39 -1.54 -5.13
CA ILE A 98 16.56 -1.39 -6.01
C ILE A 98 17.88 -1.48 -5.23
N GLU A 99 17.90 -0.93 -4.00
CA GLU A 99 19.06 -1.00 -3.10
C GLU A 99 19.27 -2.40 -2.49
N GLY A 100 18.40 -3.38 -2.76
CA GLY A 100 18.51 -4.72 -2.21
C GLY A 100 18.25 -4.81 -0.71
N ARG A 101 17.52 -3.83 -0.15
CA ARG A 101 17.27 -3.72 1.30
C ARG A 101 16.05 -4.47 1.80
N LEU A 102 15.26 -5.07 0.90
CA LEU A 102 14.04 -5.79 1.27
C LEU A 102 14.31 -7.29 1.40
N ALA A 103 14.06 -7.84 2.59
CA ALA A 103 14.04 -9.28 2.84
C ALA A 103 12.61 -9.72 3.17
N VAL A 104 12.13 -10.81 2.58
CA VAL A 104 10.81 -11.38 2.90
C VAL A 104 11.01 -12.63 3.74
N GLU A 105 10.55 -12.58 4.99
CA GLU A 105 10.63 -13.70 5.94
C GLU A 105 9.22 -14.03 6.45
N ASN A 106 8.77 -15.27 6.26
CA ASN A 106 7.43 -15.72 6.68
C ASN A 106 6.27 -14.82 6.21
N GLY A 107 6.40 -14.26 5.01
CA GLY A 107 5.39 -13.35 4.43
C GLY A 107 5.46 -11.91 4.96
N ILE A 108 6.44 -11.57 5.79
CA ILE A 108 6.67 -10.23 6.34
C ILE A 108 7.91 -9.63 5.67
N VAL A 109 7.80 -8.38 5.23
CA VAL A 109 8.96 -7.65 4.69
C VAL A 109 9.73 -7.02 5.84
N ARG A 110 11.04 -7.24 5.86
CA ARG A 110 12.02 -6.51 6.66
C ARG A 110 12.82 -5.60 5.74
N VAL A 111 13.02 -4.36 6.17
CA VAL A 111 13.80 -3.37 5.44
C VAL A 111 15.09 -3.13 6.23
N ASP A 112 16.24 -3.44 5.62
CA ASP A 112 17.54 -3.28 6.26
C ASP A 112 17.84 -1.80 6.55
N GLY A 113 18.33 -1.53 7.77
CA GLY A 113 18.70 -0.19 8.23
C GLY A 113 17.55 0.82 8.30
N SER A 114 16.28 0.40 8.28
CA SER A 114 15.15 1.34 8.42
C SER A 114 14.55 1.34 9.84
N ASP A 115 14.29 2.53 10.35
CA ASP A 115 13.34 2.73 11.46
C ASP A 115 11.92 2.44 10.94
N VAL A 116 11.05 1.83 11.77
CA VAL A 116 9.63 1.61 11.44
C VAL A 116 8.93 2.91 11.01
N ARG A 117 9.39 4.06 11.51
CA ARG A 117 8.93 5.40 11.12
C ARG A 117 9.20 5.76 9.66
N GLN A 118 10.17 5.09 9.03
CA GLN A 118 10.42 5.27 7.59
C GLN A 118 9.46 4.42 6.76
N ALA A 119 8.99 3.28 7.28
CA ALA A 119 8.04 2.38 6.63
C ALA A 119 6.56 2.75 6.87
N LEU A 120 6.30 3.61 7.87
CA LEU A 120 4.99 4.17 8.18
C LEU A 120 5.04 5.70 8.19
N LEU A 121 4.50 6.32 7.14
CA LEU A 121 4.26 7.77 7.14
C LEU A 121 2.87 8.04 7.70
N VAL A 122 2.78 8.80 8.78
CA VAL A 122 1.50 9.28 9.33
C VAL A 122 1.42 10.77 9.04
N GLU A 123 0.38 11.18 8.31
CA GLU A 123 0.02 12.58 8.20
C GLU A 123 -0.70 12.99 9.48
N GLU A 124 -0.20 14.02 10.17
CA GLU A 124 -0.79 14.58 11.40
C GLU A 124 -2.10 15.33 11.13
#